data_AF-A0A835IMY5-F1
#
_entry.id   AF-A0A835IMY5-F1
#
_cell.length_a   1.000
_cell.length_b   1.000
_cell.length_c   1.000
_cell.angle_alpha   90.00
_cell.angle_beta   90.00
_cell.angle_gamma   90.00
#
_symmetry.space_group_name_H-M   'P 1'
#
loop_
_entity.id
_entity.type
_entity.pdbx_description
1 polymer ?
#
loop_
_entity_poly.entity_id
_entity_poly.type
_entity_poly.pdbx_seq_one_letter_code
_entity_poly.pdbx_strand_id
1 'polypeptide(L)'
;MIGASLYREFKDESSHGDSNTIFNGSREQWDSIPATYVSNATTFFFRYGLFGKKFKDTFGHVGGAMLGGLLGLNKPETHGVPYSLTEEFVNVYRMHSLLPDNLLLIDTAAAPGPNKTPPLIEEVHMVDVVGLRGEKTLFNIGFTKQMVSMGHQASGALKLFNYPMFLKDLIAQNTDGKDRPDHVDLTALEDLTDDVEAINALRDVYGDDVEEFDLL
;
A
#
# COMPACT_ATOMS: atom_id res chain seq x y z
N MET A 1 -16.62 -16.01 -9.64
CA MET A 1 -17.33 -17.21 -9.12
C MET A 1 -16.86 -18.49 -9.82
N ILE A 2 -15.54 -18.75 -9.90
CA ILE A 2 -14.97 -19.88 -10.67
C ILE A 2 -14.04 -20.81 -9.84
N GLY A 3 -13.57 -20.39 -8.65
CA GLY A 3 -12.60 -21.18 -7.87
C GLY A 3 -13.15 -22.39 -7.10
N ALA A 4 -14.42 -22.35 -6.67
CA ALA A 4 -14.95 -23.37 -5.74
C ALA A 4 -15.40 -24.69 -6.41
N SER A 5 -15.35 -24.79 -7.74
CA SER A 5 -16.00 -25.90 -8.47
C SER A 5 -15.12 -27.14 -8.67
N LEU A 6 -13.80 -27.06 -8.46
CA LEU A 6 -12.88 -28.14 -8.86
C LEU A 6 -12.58 -29.16 -7.75
N TYR A 7 -12.95 -28.89 -6.50
CA TYR A 7 -12.50 -29.70 -5.35
C TYR A 7 -13.61 -29.84 -4.29
N ARG A 8 -14.48 -30.85 -4.45
CA ARG A 8 -15.60 -31.13 -3.50
C ARG A 8 -15.23 -31.97 -2.28
N GLU A 9 -13.99 -32.47 -2.18
CA GLU A 9 -13.58 -33.46 -1.17
C GLU A 9 -12.53 -32.96 -0.16
N PHE A 10 -12.17 -31.68 -0.17
CA PHE A 10 -11.21 -31.14 0.80
C PHE A 10 -11.86 -30.82 2.14
N LYS A 11 -11.21 -31.22 3.23
CA LYS A 11 -11.57 -30.86 4.61
C LYS A 11 -11.45 -29.34 4.79
N ASP A 12 -12.27 -28.74 5.65
CA ASP A 12 -12.32 -27.28 5.81
C ASP A 12 -10.94 -26.65 6.05
N GLU A 13 -10.07 -27.27 6.87
CA GLU A 13 -8.72 -26.77 7.15
C GLU A 13 -7.81 -26.70 5.91
N SER A 14 -7.86 -27.69 5.03
CA SER A 14 -7.05 -27.69 3.80
C SER A 14 -7.62 -26.72 2.77
N SER A 15 -8.95 -26.60 2.68
CA SER A 15 -9.61 -25.57 1.88
C SER A 15 -9.25 -24.15 2.33
N HIS A 16 -9.19 -23.89 3.64
CA HIS A 16 -8.76 -22.60 4.19
C HIS A 16 -7.27 -22.33 3.92
N GLY A 17 -6.40 -23.35 4.06
CA GLY A 17 -4.98 -23.22 3.74
C GLY A 17 -4.72 -22.89 2.26
N ASP A 18 -5.38 -23.60 1.35
CA ASP A 18 -5.24 -23.40 -0.09
C ASP A 18 -5.80 -22.04 -0.54
N SER A 19 -6.97 -21.66 -0.02
CA SER A 19 -7.56 -20.35 -0.31
C SER A 19 -6.72 -19.17 0.19
N ASN A 20 -6.15 -19.26 1.39
CA ASN A 20 -5.21 -18.25 1.90
C ASN A 20 -3.94 -18.15 1.04
N THR A 21 -3.42 -19.29 0.57
CA THR A 21 -2.23 -19.32 -0.29
C THR A 21 -2.51 -18.65 -1.64
N ILE A 22 -3.64 -18.94 -2.26
CA ILE A 22 -4.06 -18.32 -3.53
C ILE A 22 -4.32 -16.82 -3.34
N PHE A 23 -4.96 -16.43 -2.24
CA PHE A 23 -5.24 -15.03 -1.95
C PHE A 23 -3.94 -14.23 -1.74
N ASN A 24 -3.03 -14.74 -0.91
CA ASN A 24 -1.73 -14.09 -0.66
C ASN A 24 -0.88 -14.02 -1.94
N GLY A 25 -0.80 -15.11 -2.71
CA GLY A 25 -0.08 -15.10 -3.99
C GLY A 25 -0.68 -14.12 -5.00
N SER A 26 -2.00 -13.96 -5.01
CA SER A 26 -2.67 -12.96 -5.85
C SER A 26 -2.37 -11.54 -5.36
N ARG A 27 -2.39 -11.31 -4.03
CA ARG A 27 -2.06 -10.02 -3.42
C ARG A 27 -0.63 -9.59 -3.74
N GLU A 28 0.35 -10.45 -3.51
CA GLU A 28 1.76 -10.19 -3.85
C GLU A 28 1.94 -9.88 -5.34
N GLN A 29 1.20 -10.58 -6.20
CA GLN A 29 1.21 -10.29 -7.62
C GLN A 29 0.71 -8.87 -7.91
N TRP A 30 -0.36 -8.41 -7.27
CA TRP A 30 -0.87 -7.05 -7.46
C TRP A 30 0.07 -6.00 -6.88
N ASP A 31 0.61 -6.23 -5.68
CA ASP A 31 1.53 -5.33 -5.00
C ASP A 31 2.85 -5.15 -5.79
N SER A 32 3.25 -6.16 -6.57
CA SER A 32 4.43 -6.07 -7.44
C SER A 32 4.23 -5.16 -8.66
N ILE A 33 2.99 -5.00 -9.15
CA ILE A 33 2.70 -4.21 -10.36
C ILE A 33 2.91 -2.73 -10.04
N PRO A 34 3.81 -2.03 -10.75
CA PRO A 34 4.18 -0.70 -10.32
C PRO A 34 3.07 0.29 -10.68
N ALA A 35 2.49 0.89 -9.64
CA ALA A 35 1.64 2.08 -9.75
C ALA A 35 2.47 3.38 -9.61
N THR A 36 3.71 3.27 -9.11
CA THR A 36 4.61 4.38 -8.76
C THR A 36 6.04 4.04 -9.16
N TYR A 37 6.78 5.01 -9.71
CA TYR A 37 8.23 5.12 -10.03
C TYR A 37 9.03 3.93 -10.62
N VAL A 38 8.70 2.68 -10.33
CA VAL A 38 9.35 1.49 -10.90
C VAL A 38 8.84 1.25 -12.31
N SER A 39 9.74 1.07 -13.27
CA SER A 39 9.33 0.78 -14.64
C SER A 39 8.63 -0.58 -14.71
N ASN A 40 7.54 -0.66 -15.49
CA ASN A 40 6.85 -1.92 -15.77
C ASN A 40 7.80 -3.03 -16.23
N ALA A 41 8.89 -2.69 -16.93
CA ALA A 41 9.89 -3.63 -17.42
C ALA A 41 10.74 -4.24 -16.29
N THR A 42 11.10 -3.44 -15.27
CA THR A 42 11.90 -3.91 -14.13
C THR A 42 11.10 -4.89 -13.27
N THR A 43 9.85 -4.55 -12.92
CA THR A 43 8.95 -5.49 -12.23
C THR A 43 8.74 -6.74 -13.06
N PHE A 44 8.51 -6.58 -14.37
CA PHE A 44 8.29 -7.72 -15.26
C PHE A 44 9.51 -8.65 -15.29
N PHE A 45 10.72 -8.09 -15.31
CA PHE A 45 11.96 -8.84 -15.20
C PHE A 45 12.11 -9.55 -13.85
N PHE A 46 11.89 -8.87 -12.72
CA PHE A 46 11.97 -9.54 -11.42
C PHE A 46 10.94 -10.67 -11.27
N ARG A 47 9.77 -10.51 -11.89
CA ARG A 47 8.69 -11.48 -11.81
C ARG A 47 8.86 -12.67 -12.76
N TYR A 48 9.23 -12.41 -14.01
CA TYR A 48 9.25 -13.41 -15.09
C TYR A 48 10.64 -13.74 -15.61
N GLY A 49 11.66 -13.01 -15.15
CA GLY A 49 13.02 -13.10 -15.64
C GLY A 49 13.18 -12.55 -17.06
N LEU A 50 14.38 -12.74 -17.61
CA LEU A 50 14.70 -12.33 -18.98
C LEU A 50 13.84 -13.04 -20.04
N PHE A 51 13.39 -14.27 -19.78
CA PHE A 51 12.60 -15.06 -20.73
C PHE A 51 11.14 -14.59 -20.86
N GLY A 52 10.65 -13.84 -19.88
CA GLY A 52 9.32 -13.25 -19.90
C GLY A 52 8.17 -14.24 -19.70
N LYS A 53 6.96 -13.69 -19.60
CA LYS A 53 5.74 -14.39 -19.19
C LYS A 53 5.41 -15.62 -20.05
N LYS A 54 5.40 -15.49 -21.38
CA LYS A 54 4.97 -16.58 -22.27
C LYS A 54 5.84 -17.83 -22.14
N PHE A 55 7.15 -17.65 -21.97
CA PHE A 55 8.07 -18.76 -21.80
C PHE A 55 7.88 -19.42 -20.43
N LYS A 56 7.80 -18.63 -19.36
CA LYS A 56 7.60 -19.12 -17.99
C LYS A 56 6.25 -19.84 -17.81
N ASP A 57 5.19 -19.34 -18.43
CA ASP A 57 3.87 -19.98 -18.38
C ASP A 57 3.85 -21.33 -19.14
N THR A 58 4.73 -21.52 -20.13
CA THR A 58 4.76 -22.73 -20.97
C THR A 58 5.73 -23.80 -20.44
N PHE A 59 6.91 -23.38 -19.98
CA PHE A 59 8.01 -24.27 -19.61
C PHE A 59 8.31 -24.28 -18.10
N GLY A 60 7.62 -23.44 -17.32
CA GLY A 60 7.90 -23.25 -15.90
C GLY A 60 9.10 -22.34 -15.64
N HIS A 61 9.53 -22.28 -14.39
CA HIS A 61 10.74 -21.54 -14.00
C HIS A 61 11.99 -22.28 -14.49
N VAL A 62 12.88 -21.57 -15.19
CA VAL A 62 14.10 -22.13 -15.76
C VAL A 62 15.30 -21.27 -15.38
N GLY A 63 16.30 -21.88 -14.74
CA GLY A 63 17.56 -21.25 -14.36
C GLY A 63 17.53 -20.57 -12.98
N GLY A 64 18.35 -19.53 -12.82
CA GLY A 64 18.40 -18.72 -11.60
C GLY A 64 17.47 -17.50 -11.64
N ALA A 65 17.54 -16.66 -10.60
CA ALA A 65 16.67 -15.49 -10.43
C ALA A 65 16.69 -14.52 -11.63
N MET A 66 17.83 -14.38 -12.32
CA MET A 66 17.96 -13.51 -13.49
C MET A 66 17.21 -14.04 -14.73
N LEU A 67 17.12 -15.36 -14.89
CA LEU A 67 16.57 -15.98 -16.09
C LEU A 67 15.08 -16.29 -15.96
N GLY A 68 14.68 -16.86 -14.83
CA GLY A 68 13.28 -17.23 -14.54
C GLY A 68 12.53 -16.24 -13.65
N GLY A 69 13.19 -15.20 -13.13
CA GLY A 69 12.64 -14.28 -12.13
C GLY A 69 12.82 -14.81 -10.69
N LEU A 70 12.54 -13.98 -9.70
CA LEU A 70 12.58 -14.36 -8.28
C LEU A 70 11.46 -15.35 -7.92
N LEU A 71 10.29 -15.23 -8.53
CA LEU A 71 9.15 -16.13 -8.26
C LEU A 71 9.41 -17.52 -8.85
N GLY A 72 9.21 -18.58 -8.09
CA GLY A 72 9.33 -19.97 -8.57
C GLY A 72 10.75 -20.56 -8.50
N LEU A 73 11.65 -19.93 -7.74
CA LEU A 73 12.92 -20.54 -7.36
C LEU A 73 12.68 -21.79 -6.50
N ASN A 74 13.50 -22.83 -6.74
CA ASN A 74 13.37 -24.10 -6.03
C ASN A 74 13.69 -24.01 -4.52
N LYS A 75 14.46 -23.00 -4.13
CA LYS A 75 14.81 -22.73 -2.73
C LYS A 75 14.67 -21.24 -2.45
N PRO A 76 14.19 -20.86 -1.25
CA PRO A 76 14.24 -19.48 -0.81
C PRO A 76 15.69 -19.07 -0.60
N GLU A 77 16.05 -17.88 -1.09
CA GLU A 77 17.37 -17.29 -0.92
C GLU A 77 17.27 -16.18 0.13
N THR A 78 17.93 -16.36 1.27
CA THR A 78 17.92 -15.39 2.39
C THR A 78 19.30 -14.79 2.65
N HIS A 79 20.28 -15.07 1.78
CA HIS A 79 21.65 -14.54 1.87
C HIS A 79 22.34 -14.75 3.24
N GLY A 80 21.96 -15.80 3.98
CA GLY A 80 22.54 -16.14 5.28
C GLY A 80 21.97 -15.36 6.48
N VAL A 81 20.99 -14.48 6.28
CA VAL A 81 20.31 -13.74 7.34
C VAL A 81 18.84 -14.18 7.42
N PRO A 82 18.27 -14.42 8.61
CA PRO A 82 16.85 -14.69 8.74
C PRO A 82 16.01 -13.53 8.19
N TYR A 83 14.95 -13.86 7.44
CA TYR A 83 14.03 -12.86 6.90
C TYR A 83 13.38 -12.05 8.03
N SER A 84 13.50 -10.73 7.96
CA SER A 84 12.86 -9.78 8.87
C SER A 84 12.57 -8.48 8.11
N LEU A 85 11.51 -7.78 8.50
CA LEU A 85 11.27 -6.41 8.06
C LEU A 85 12.13 -5.49 8.94
N THR A 86 12.97 -4.69 8.32
CA THR A 86 13.87 -3.76 9.03
C THR A 86 13.14 -2.50 9.46
N GLU A 87 13.69 -1.80 10.44
CA GLU A 87 13.17 -0.51 10.89
C GLU A 87 13.19 0.55 9.76
N GLU A 88 14.23 0.53 8.93
CA GLU A 88 14.35 1.37 7.73
C GLU A 88 13.17 1.15 6.77
N PHE A 89 12.78 -0.11 6.55
CA PHE A 89 11.62 -0.43 5.73
C PHE A 89 10.34 0.19 6.30
N VAL A 90 10.16 0.19 7.62
CA VAL A 90 9.00 0.84 8.26
C VAL A 90 9.05 2.36 8.08
N ASN A 91 10.23 2.96 8.15
CA ASN A 91 10.41 4.42 8.03
C ASN A 91 10.11 4.92 6.60
N VAL A 92 10.57 4.22 5.57
CA VAL A 92 10.33 4.61 4.16
C VAL A 92 8.84 4.49 3.77
N TYR A 93 8.08 3.65 4.46
CA TYR A 93 6.65 3.45 4.21
C TYR A 93 5.73 4.42 5.00
N ARG A 94 6.27 5.44 5.67
CA ARG A 94 5.49 6.52 6.32
C ARG A 94 4.93 7.50 5.28
N MET A 95 3.99 7.03 4.47
CA MET A 95 3.41 7.76 3.33
C MET A 95 2.02 8.38 3.64
N HIS A 96 1.80 8.87 4.87
CA HIS A 96 0.51 9.42 5.29
C HIS A 96 0.03 10.63 4.48
N SER A 97 0.96 11.38 3.88
CA SER A 97 0.68 12.52 2.97
C SER A 97 -0.04 12.13 1.67
N LEU A 98 -0.22 10.84 1.38
CA LEU A 98 -1.03 10.37 0.24
C LEU A 98 -2.53 10.49 0.49
N LEU A 99 -2.97 10.58 1.74
CA LEU A 99 -4.38 10.67 2.09
C LEU A 99 -4.94 12.07 1.80
N PRO A 100 -6.09 12.20 1.11
CA PRO A 100 -6.74 13.49 0.94
C PRO A 100 -7.53 13.90 2.19
N ASP A 101 -7.82 15.20 2.33
CA ASP A 101 -8.63 15.71 3.45
C ASP A 101 -10.12 15.36 3.35
N ASN A 102 -10.65 15.31 2.12
CA ASN A 102 -12.05 14.97 1.81
C ASN A 102 -12.10 13.86 0.76
N LEU A 103 -13.06 12.95 0.91
CA LEU A 103 -13.42 11.96 -0.10
C LEU A 103 -14.55 12.49 -0.97
N LEU A 104 -14.32 12.55 -2.28
CA LEU A 104 -15.29 13.03 -3.26
C LEU A 104 -16.18 11.88 -3.72
N LEU A 105 -17.44 11.86 -3.28
CA LEU A 105 -18.40 10.81 -3.66
C LEU A 105 -19.05 11.13 -5.00
N ILE A 106 -18.89 10.22 -5.95
CA ILE A 106 -19.46 10.36 -7.28
C ILE A 106 -20.77 9.57 -7.43
N ASP A 107 -21.65 10.05 -8.31
CA ASP A 107 -22.88 9.34 -8.64
C ASP A 107 -22.61 8.17 -9.60
N THR A 108 -22.82 6.94 -9.10
CA THR A 108 -22.72 5.72 -9.90
C THR A 108 -23.96 5.45 -10.74
N ALA A 109 -25.09 6.10 -10.45
CA ALA A 109 -26.36 5.90 -11.15
C ALA A 109 -26.58 6.91 -12.30
N ALA A 110 -25.97 8.09 -12.24
CA ALA A 110 -26.04 9.08 -13.30
C ALA A 110 -25.30 8.64 -14.57
N ALA A 111 -25.81 9.06 -15.72
CA ALA A 111 -25.12 8.84 -16.99
C ALA A 111 -23.75 9.54 -16.98
N PRO A 112 -22.66 8.88 -17.43
CA PRO A 112 -21.34 9.48 -17.40
C PRO A 112 -21.31 10.76 -18.25
N GLY A 113 -20.74 11.85 -17.71
CA GLY A 113 -20.56 13.10 -18.44
C GLY A 113 -19.54 12.98 -19.58
N PRO A 114 -19.28 14.07 -20.34
CA PRO A 114 -18.18 14.09 -21.30
C PRO A 114 -16.86 13.74 -20.59
N ASN A 115 -16.14 12.74 -21.11
CA ASN A 115 -14.95 12.08 -20.52
C ASN A 115 -15.18 11.00 -19.46
N LYS A 116 -16.40 10.45 -19.34
CA LYS A 116 -16.78 9.43 -18.34
C LYS A 116 -16.66 9.91 -16.88
N THR A 117 -16.53 11.21 -16.64
CA THR A 117 -16.53 11.77 -15.29
C THR A 117 -17.96 11.78 -14.76
N PRO A 118 -18.28 11.04 -13.69
CA PRO A 118 -19.60 11.09 -13.08
C PRO A 118 -19.73 12.37 -12.24
N PRO A 119 -20.94 12.91 -12.05
CA PRO A 119 -21.13 14.12 -11.27
C PRO A 119 -20.82 13.87 -9.78
N LEU A 120 -20.28 14.89 -9.11
CA LEU A 120 -20.07 14.90 -7.67
C LEU A 120 -21.42 14.97 -6.95
N ILE A 121 -21.65 14.07 -5.99
CA ILE A 121 -22.82 14.10 -5.11
C ILE A 121 -22.49 14.88 -3.84
N GLU A 122 -21.43 14.46 -3.16
CA GLU A 122 -21.15 14.85 -1.79
C GLU A 122 -19.65 14.79 -1.53
N GLU A 123 -19.18 15.70 -0.66
CA GLU A 123 -17.82 15.65 -0.12
C GLU A 123 -17.92 15.17 1.33
N VAL A 124 -17.21 14.08 1.64
CA VAL A 124 -17.17 13.52 2.99
C VAL A 124 -15.81 13.79 3.60
N HIS A 125 -15.76 14.42 4.76
CA HIS A 125 -14.50 14.66 5.47
C HIS A 125 -13.83 13.35 5.87
N MET A 126 -12.51 13.26 5.70
CA MET A 126 -11.77 12.01 5.94
C MET A 126 -11.89 11.55 7.40
N VAL A 127 -12.06 12.48 8.35
CA VAL A 127 -12.30 12.21 9.78
C VAL A 127 -13.51 11.30 10.00
N ASP A 128 -14.52 11.40 9.14
CA ASP A 128 -15.78 10.68 9.26
C ASP A 128 -15.76 9.30 8.59
N VAL A 129 -14.70 8.99 7.83
CA VAL A 129 -14.49 7.70 7.15
C VAL A 129 -13.34 6.89 7.75
N VAL A 130 -12.65 7.41 8.77
CA VAL A 130 -11.58 6.71 9.51
C VAL A 130 -12.11 6.07 10.80
N GLY A 131 -11.53 4.94 11.19
CA GLY A 131 -11.83 4.24 12.45
C GLY A 131 -13.24 3.61 12.52
N LEU A 132 -13.72 3.38 13.74
CA LEU A 132 -15.01 2.72 13.99
C LEU A 132 -16.22 3.54 13.50
N ARG A 133 -16.10 4.88 13.50
CA ARG A 133 -17.10 5.77 12.90
C ARG A 133 -17.13 5.59 11.39
N GLY A 134 -15.95 5.53 10.78
CA GLY A 134 -15.77 5.32 9.36
C GLY A 134 -16.41 4.05 8.83
N GLU A 135 -16.32 2.95 9.56
CA GLU A 135 -16.95 1.68 9.18
C GLU A 135 -18.47 1.84 8.96
N LYS A 136 -19.16 2.57 9.84
CA LYS A 136 -20.60 2.85 9.71
C LYS A 136 -20.91 3.76 8.52
N THR A 137 -20.09 4.79 8.34
CA THR A 137 -20.23 5.74 7.22
C THR A 137 -20.02 5.02 5.87
N LEU A 138 -18.96 4.23 5.74
CA LEU A 138 -18.64 3.46 4.54
C LEU A 138 -19.70 2.39 4.24
N PHE A 139 -20.25 1.75 5.28
CA PHE A 139 -21.36 0.81 5.12
C PHE A 139 -22.59 1.48 4.49
N ASN A 140 -22.92 2.71 4.91
CA ASN A 140 -24.05 3.46 4.37
C ASN A 140 -23.81 3.96 2.94
N ILE A 141 -22.58 4.34 2.60
CA ILE A 141 -22.18 4.77 1.24
C ILE A 141 -22.27 3.60 0.25
N GLY A 142 -21.83 2.41 0.68
CA GLY A 142 -21.78 1.19 -0.11
C GLY A 142 -20.48 1.00 -0.89
N PHE A 143 -20.03 -0.26 -0.98
CA PHE A 143 -18.72 -0.64 -1.54
C PHE A 143 -18.47 -0.15 -2.97
N THR A 144 -19.45 -0.31 -3.87
CA THR A 144 -19.29 0.09 -5.28
C THR A 144 -19.05 1.59 -5.40
N LYS A 145 -19.84 2.40 -4.69
CA LYS A 145 -19.72 3.86 -4.73
C LYS A 145 -18.36 4.31 -4.19
N GLN A 146 -17.91 3.71 -3.09
CA GLN A 146 -16.58 3.98 -2.52
C GLN A 146 -15.46 3.67 -3.52
N MET A 147 -15.43 2.45 -4.08
CA MET A 147 -14.36 2.03 -5.00
C MET A 147 -14.29 2.88 -6.26
N VAL A 148 -15.45 3.21 -6.85
CA VAL A 148 -15.47 4.03 -8.06
C VAL A 148 -15.05 5.47 -7.74
N SER A 149 -15.47 6.02 -6.59
CA SER A 149 -15.07 7.36 -6.13
C SER A 149 -13.55 7.45 -5.91
N MET A 150 -12.97 6.50 -5.17
CA MET A 150 -11.53 6.42 -4.93
C MET A 150 -10.72 6.25 -6.22
N GLY A 151 -11.28 5.55 -7.23
CA GLY A 151 -10.62 5.39 -8.53
C GLY A 151 -10.61 6.66 -9.40
N HIS A 152 -11.50 7.61 -9.15
CA HIS A 152 -11.56 8.89 -9.89
C HIS A 152 -10.81 10.03 -9.18
N GLN A 153 -10.60 9.91 -7.87
CA GLN A 153 -9.89 10.89 -7.08
C GLN A 153 -8.38 10.58 -7.05
N ALA A 154 -7.55 11.58 -7.32
CA ALA A 154 -6.10 11.46 -7.18
C ALA A 154 -5.71 11.46 -5.69
N SER A 155 -4.67 10.68 -5.34
CA SER A 155 -4.04 10.73 -4.03
C SER A 155 -3.23 12.02 -3.83
N GLY A 156 -2.94 12.37 -2.58
CA GLY A 156 -1.99 13.42 -2.23
C GLY A 156 -0.59 13.14 -2.79
N ALA A 157 0.25 14.17 -2.84
CA ALA A 157 1.64 14.05 -3.24
C ALA A 157 2.55 13.92 -2.00
N LEU A 158 3.63 13.15 -2.11
CA LEU A 158 4.67 13.11 -1.08
C LEU A 158 5.53 14.39 -1.18
N LYS A 159 5.05 15.47 -0.57
CA LYS A 159 5.70 16.78 -0.52
C LYS A 159 5.65 17.35 0.89
N LEU A 160 6.61 18.23 1.18
CA LEU A 160 6.58 19.04 2.40
C LEU A 160 5.29 19.89 2.45
N PHE A 161 4.76 20.09 3.65
CA PHE A 161 3.47 20.78 3.90
C PHE A 161 2.23 20.13 3.27
N ASN A 162 2.26 18.81 3.01
CA ASN A 162 1.10 18.06 2.51
C ASN A 162 0.61 16.98 3.50
N TYR A 163 0.76 17.21 4.80
CA TYR A 163 0.30 16.27 5.83
C TYR A 163 -1.15 16.59 6.25
N PRO A 164 -2.08 15.61 6.20
CA PRO A 164 -3.49 15.85 6.52
C PRO A 164 -3.70 16.32 7.96
N MET A 165 -4.50 17.37 8.13
CA MET A 165 -4.72 17.98 9.45
C MET A 165 -5.45 17.06 10.42
N PHE A 166 -6.29 16.15 9.92
CA PHE A 166 -7.04 15.22 10.78
C PHE A 166 -6.16 14.15 11.46
N LEU A 167 -4.97 13.89 10.94
CA LEU A 167 -4.03 12.94 11.53
C LEU A 167 -3.29 13.52 12.76
N LYS A 168 -3.36 14.85 12.95
CA LYS A 168 -2.81 15.51 14.15
C LYS A 168 -3.65 15.30 15.40
N ASP A 169 -4.90 14.89 15.24
CA ASP A 169 -5.85 14.64 16.32
C ASP A 169 -6.57 13.31 16.07
N LEU A 170 -5.79 12.22 16.02
CA LEU A 170 -6.31 10.90 15.69
C LEU A 170 -6.66 10.10 16.95
N ILE A 171 -7.82 9.44 16.91
CA ILE A 171 -8.20 8.43 17.89
C ILE A 171 -7.46 7.12 17.56
N ALA A 172 -6.40 6.83 18.31
CA ALA A 172 -5.62 5.61 18.13
C ALA A 172 -6.41 4.37 18.58
N GLN A 173 -6.16 3.23 17.93
CA GLN A 173 -6.79 1.95 18.29
C GLN A 173 -5.82 1.03 19.02
N ASN A 174 -6.35 0.24 19.95
CA ASN A 174 -5.63 -0.87 20.55
C ASN A 174 -5.50 -2.05 19.58
N THR A 175 -4.66 -3.02 19.92
CA THR A 175 -4.57 -4.31 19.21
C THR A 175 -5.91 -5.04 19.13
N ASP A 176 -6.81 -4.75 20.07
CA ASP A 176 -8.16 -5.31 20.13
C ASP A 176 -9.17 -4.57 19.22
N GLY A 177 -8.73 -3.57 18.46
CA GLY A 177 -9.58 -2.76 17.56
C GLY A 177 -10.48 -1.74 18.27
N LYS A 178 -10.29 -1.54 19.58
CA LYS A 178 -11.03 -0.54 20.36
C LYS A 178 -10.30 0.79 20.40
N ASP A 179 -11.09 1.86 20.32
CA ASP A 179 -10.61 3.24 20.43
C ASP A 179 -9.97 3.51 21.80
N ARG A 180 -8.83 4.19 21.78
CA ARG A 180 -8.17 4.72 22.97
C ARG A 180 -8.78 6.08 23.34
N PRO A 181 -8.86 6.42 24.63
CA PRO A 181 -9.32 7.73 25.06
C PRO A 181 -8.32 8.85 24.74
N ASP A 182 -7.04 8.50 24.64
CA ASP A 182 -5.96 9.45 24.39
C ASP A 182 -5.77 9.66 22.89
N HIS A 183 -5.95 10.90 22.46
CA HIS A 183 -5.73 11.32 21.09
C HIS A 183 -4.23 11.45 20.82
N VAL A 184 -3.82 11.15 19.59
CA VAL A 184 -2.42 11.14 19.18
C VAL A 184 -2.22 12.07 18.01
N ASP A 185 -1.17 12.88 18.09
CA ASP A 185 -0.64 13.63 16.95
C ASP A 185 0.37 12.74 16.21
N LEU A 186 -0.05 12.20 15.06
CA LEU A 186 0.82 11.37 14.24
C LEU A 186 1.96 12.16 13.60
N THR A 187 1.79 13.47 13.35
CA THR A 187 2.89 14.29 12.81
C THR A 187 4.05 14.35 13.79
N ALA A 188 3.75 14.66 15.06
CA ALA A 188 4.77 14.74 16.10
C ALA A 188 5.41 13.38 16.42
N LEU A 189 4.70 12.27 16.19
CA LEU A 189 5.22 10.92 16.41
C LEU A 189 6.14 10.45 15.27
N GLU A 190 5.81 10.86 14.05
CA GLU A 190 6.55 10.47 12.85
C GLU A 190 7.78 11.34 12.59
N ASP A 191 7.74 12.59 13.08
CA ASP A 191 8.84 13.52 12.99
C ASP A 191 9.91 13.22 14.05
N LEU A 192 10.82 12.31 13.70
CA LEU A 192 12.09 12.13 14.41
C LEU A 192 13.20 13.02 13.82
N THR A 193 12.88 13.79 12.78
CA THR A 193 13.80 14.66 12.02
C THR A 193 13.86 16.09 12.57
N ASP A 194 12.85 16.51 13.32
CA ASP A 194 12.74 17.87 13.90
C ASP A 194 13.52 18.08 15.21
N ASP A 195 14.42 17.17 15.58
CA ASP A 195 15.41 17.50 16.60
C ASP A 195 16.38 18.54 16.04
N VAL A 196 16.12 19.81 16.37
CA VAL A 196 16.97 20.96 16.03
C VAL A 196 18.41 20.73 16.46
N GLU A 197 18.66 19.93 17.50
CA GLU A 197 20.01 19.54 17.92
C GLU A 197 20.63 18.51 16.97
N ALA A 198 19.84 17.55 16.46
CA ALA A 198 20.29 16.61 15.43
C ALA A 198 20.55 17.31 14.09
N ILE A 199 19.67 18.22 13.65
CA ILE A 199 19.87 19.02 12.43
C ILE A 199 21.11 19.92 12.57
N ASN A 200 21.29 20.58 13.72
CA ASN A 200 22.45 21.42 13.95
C ASN A 200 23.74 20.61 14.12
N ALA A 201 23.69 19.44 14.77
CA ALA A 201 24.84 18.54 14.89
C ALA A 201 25.23 17.96 13.52
N LEU A 202 24.26 17.61 12.68
CA LEU A 202 24.52 17.19 11.30
C LEU A 202 25.12 18.33 10.48
N ARG A 203 24.61 19.57 10.63
CA ARG A 203 25.18 20.76 9.95
C ARG A 203 26.57 21.14 10.47
N ASP A 204 26.89 20.85 11.73
CA ASP A 204 28.21 21.13 12.34
C ASP A 204 29.25 20.05 11.97
N VAL A 205 28.83 18.80 11.78
CA VAL A 205 29.69 17.67 11.39
C VAL A 205 29.90 17.61 9.87
N TYR A 206 28.87 17.88 9.07
CA TYR A 206 28.87 17.71 7.61
C TYR A 206 28.86 19.03 6.80
N GLY A 207 28.66 20.18 7.45
CA GLY A 207 28.57 21.47 6.76
C GLY A 207 27.32 21.63 5.89
N ASP A 208 27.30 22.65 5.02
CA ASP A 208 26.23 22.89 4.03
C ASP A 208 26.38 22.03 2.74
N ASP A 209 27.23 21.00 2.76
CA ASP A 209 27.53 20.18 1.58
C ASP A 209 26.58 18.97 1.51
N VAL A 210 25.52 19.12 0.72
CA VAL A 210 24.42 18.16 0.55
C VAL A 210 24.81 16.87 -0.18
N GLU A 211 26.07 16.70 -0.58
CA GLU A 211 26.58 15.56 -1.34
C GLU A 211 27.02 14.37 -0.45
N GLU A 212 27.06 14.52 0.89
CA GLU A 212 27.42 13.45 1.83
C GLU A 212 26.20 12.79 2.50
N PHE A 213 24.99 13.07 2.00
CA PHE A 213 23.75 12.45 2.45
C PHE A 213 23.70 10.99 1.96
N ASP A 214 24.32 10.08 2.71
CA ASP A 214 24.04 8.65 2.55
C ASP A 214 22.55 8.41 2.87
N LEU A 215 21.90 7.81 1.88
CA LEU A 215 20.45 7.73 1.68
C LEU A 215 19.67 7.22 2.91
N LEU A 216 18.55 7.88 3.19
CA LEU A 216 17.36 7.29 3.81
C LEU A 216 16.87 6.06 3.02
#